data_AF-A0A0D7CHN2-F1
#
_entry.id   AF-A0A0D7CHN2-F1
#
_cell.length_a   1.000
_cell.length_b   1.000
_cell.length_c   1.000
_cell.angle_alpha   90.00
_cell.angle_beta   90.00
_cell.angle_gamma   90.00
#
_symmetry.space_group_name_H-M   'P 1'
#
loop_
_entity.id
_entity.type
_entity.pdbx_description
1 polymer ?
#
loop_
_entity_poly.entity_id
_entity_poly.type
_entity_poly.pdbx_seq_one_letter_code
_entity_poly.pdbx_strand_id
1 'polypeptide(L)'
;MRLDKRRIQTAVLSNADSDQPLVLPLEPIELDAFRQHHQHDTFWCGHLLGGCGGQLTTKLYTDRVCHFAHHPDPTGLPRICERRARDVSSADHLYLKAAATQWLTGRGHQAAFTFPQPDGAAIGSVLDIAWDKGDGALRVHLDATVPPAWESHDVDVVLGMSVPVDDDTLVRRWYVHRVRFDSAGTAREVRIGTQAFARDTEWFTLDECDMTDRGLSTPAVKRIVRSRSTRPVAPWPTGRTRRVPDAQARAKGLLRRLADAQKFGSVVVVTRVCREIAAVTGGDEETRRQLTAAVSEAERWLEAQAAVRQELFGQLEKAVASGKAKQVRKLLTRANATAGHDRSDAENAIVDAAVEQLAAHRREQAAAQAAARAASGAWRAAGRVHTLLTTLQRRGIGQRREAMRDLVQELVRVAEQADDCVDPRQQKQIDTWKVRAGLDRPPPQAKPQPAAPHLSASVPKRKTKKRPLHEQVGRRSWTKTSCPRCLAPKGRDCLNDDGVGKGEERQFPHDERLQLIISERSSRAERRKPGPRSRPASSSPVPRSRPEPPSPLWRVKDVSCPECGVRSGSRCETPDGRPHQARVTWFKRRFPSR
;
A
#
# COMPACT_ATOMS: atom_id res chain seq x y z
N MET A 1 -19.99 35.31 -2.87
CA MET A 1 -20.50 33.91 -2.91
C MET A 1 -19.35 32.95 -3.19
N ARG A 2 -18.91 32.17 -2.20
CA ARG A 2 -17.85 31.16 -2.38
C ARG A 2 -18.46 29.89 -2.98
N LEU A 3 -18.21 29.66 -4.27
CA LEU A 3 -18.57 28.43 -4.97
C LEU A 3 -17.97 27.20 -4.27
N ASP A 4 -18.80 26.22 -3.95
CA ASP A 4 -18.33 24.89 -3.53
C ASP A 4 -17.61 24.23 -4.73
N LYS A 5 -16.28 24.14 -4.64
CA LYS A 5 -15.40 23.56 -5.68
C LYS A 5 -15.30 22.02 -5.57
N ARG A 6 -16.13 21.34 -4.78
CA ARG A 6 -16.00 19.92 -4.43
C ARG A 6 -17.01 19.05 -5.18
N ARG A 7 -16.82 18.84 -6.49
CA ARG A 7 -17.69 17.96 -7.30
C ARG A 7 -17.25 16.50 -7.16
N ILE A 8 -18.10 15.64 -6.60
CA ILE A 8 -17.84 14.20 -6.42
C ILE A 8 -18.27 13.47 -7.68
N GLN A 9 -17.34 12.80 -8.36
CA GLN A 9 -17.61 12.08 -9.62
C GLN A 9 -17.78 10.57 -9.46
N THR A 10 -17.44 10.01 -8.30
CA THR A 10 -17.57 8.55 -8.10
C THR A 10 -18.29 8.21 -6.80
N ALA A 11 -19.01 7.09 -6.84
CA ALA A 11 -19.74 6.52 -5.72
C ALA A 11 -19.53 4.99 -5.69
N VAL A 12 -20.03 4.35 -4.64
CA VAL A 12 -20.21 2.90 -4.61
C VAL A 12 -21.69 2.55 -4.53
N LEU A 13 -22.06 1.40 -5.09
CA LEU A 13 -23.44 0.92 -5.12
C LEU A 13 -23.84 0.23 -3.80
N SER A 14 -25.14 0.22 -3.51
CA SER A 14 -25.79 -0.55 -2.42
C SER A 14 -25.53 -0.05 -0.99
N ASN A 15 -24.28 0.09 -0.56
CA ASN A 15 -23.94 0.55 0.80
C ASN A 15 -22.52 1.17 0.89
N ALA A 16 -22.20 1.78 2.04
CA ALA A 16 -20.93 2.49 2.26
C ALA A 16 -19.67 1.59 2.24
N ASP A 17 -19.80 0.29 2.53
CA ASP A 17 -18.70 -0.68 2.58
C ASP A 17 -18.53 -1.43 1.24
N SER A 18 -19.39 -1.16 0.28
CA SER A 18 -19.36 -1.76 -1.05
C SER A 18 -18.06 -1.44 -1.79
N ASP A 19 -17.63 -2.40 -2.61
CA ASP A 19 -16.47 -2.31 -3.48
C ASP A 19 -16.86 -2.20 -4.96
N GLN A 20 -18.15 -2.04 -5.26
CA GLN A 20 -18.67 -1.85 -6.62
C GLN A 20 -18.66 -0.36 -6.98
N PRO A 21 -17.66 0.13 -7.73
CA PRO A 21 -17.54 1.53 -8.04
C PRO A 21 -18.50 1.93 -9.17
N LEU A 22 -18.79 3.22 -9.23
CA LEU A 22 -19.57 3.83 -10.30
C LEU A 22 -19.07 5.25 -10.57
N VAL A 23 -18.98 5.63 -11.85
CA VAL A 23 -18.71 7.01 -12.27
C VAL A 23 -20.01 7.66 -12.71
N LEU A 24 -20.26 8.90 -12.26
CA LEU A 24 -21.38 9.67 -12.76
C LEU A 24 -21.05 10.26 -14.13
N PRO A 25 -21.95 10.16 -15.13
CA PRO A 25 -21.81 10.89 -16.37
C PRO A 25 -21.75 12.40 -16.14
N LEU A 26 -20.94 13.08 -16.94
CA LEU A 26 -20.73 14.53 -16.82
C LEU A 26 -21.85 15.31 -17.50
N GLU A 27 -22.45 14.73 -18.53
CA GLU A 27 -23.46 15.37 -19.36
C GLU A 27 -24.90 15.14 -18.84
N PRO A 28 -25.80 16.12 -18.97
CA PRO A 28 -27.18 16.01 -18.48
C PRO A 28 -27.97 14.87 -19.13
N ILE A 29 -27.82 14.71 -20.45
CA ILE A 29 -28.56 13.70 -21.23
C ILE A 29 -28.14 12.29 -20.79
N GLU A 30 -26.83 12.08 -20.60
CA GLU A 30 -26.29 10.83 -20.09
C GLU A 30 -26.70 10.56 -18.63
N LEU A 31 -26.85 11.62 -17.82
CA LEU A 31 -27.32 11.50 -16.44
C LEU A 31 -28.77 11.00 -16.35
N ASP A 32 -29.64 11.41 -17.27
CA ASP A 32 -31.02 10.92 -17.27
C ASP A 32 -31.09 9.43 -17.64
N ALA A 33 -30.33 9.00 -18.65
CA ALA A 33 -30.18 7.59 -18.99
C ALA A 33 -29.59 6.79 -17.81
N PHE A 34 -28.58 7.35 -17.13
CA PHE A 34 -27.98 6.77 -15.93
C PHE A 34 -29.01 6.58 -14.80
N ARG A 35 -29.85 7.59 -14.54
CA ARG A 35 -30.89 7.53 -13.50
C ARG A 35 -31.93 6.46 -13.79
N GLN A 36 -32.30 6.29 -15.05
CA GLN A 36 -33.22 5.23 -15.47
C GLN A 36 -32.59 3.84 -15.26
N HIS A 37 -31.33 3.67 -15.66
CA HIS A 37 -30.63 2.40 -15.50
C HIS A 37 -30.44 2.02 -14.01
N HIS A 38 -30.22 3.01 -13.15
CA HIS A 38 -29.97 2.84 -11.71
C HIS A 38 -31.17 3.22 -10.83
N GLN A 39 -32.41 3.12 -11.33
CA GLN A 39 -33.60 3.59 -10.62
C GLN A 39 -33.88 2.89 -9.27
N HIS A 40 -33.34 1.68 -9.10
CA HIS A 40 -33.48 0.88 -7.88
C HIS A 40 -32.21 0.83 -7.03
N ASP A 41 -31.14 1.49 -7.49
CA ASP A 41 -29.86 1.48 -6.81
C ASP A 41 -29.73 2.65 -5.83
N THR A 42 -28.89 2.47 -4.83
CA THR A 42 -28.49 3.54 -3.93
C THR A 42 -26.99 3.82 -4.08
N PHE A 43 -26.65 5.11 -4.08
CA PHE A 43 -25.27 5.57 -4.24
C PHE A 43 -24.71 6.01 -2.90
N TRP A 44 -23.45 5.67 -2.63
CA TRP A 44 -22.83 5.94 -1.34
C TRP A 44 -21.45 6.56 -1.51
N CYS A 45 -21.11 7.47 -0.60
CA CYS A 45 -19.77 8.03 -0.45
C CYS A 45 -18.89 7.00 0.26
N GLY A 46 -18.53 5.94 -0.45
CA GLY A 46 -17.97 4.72 0.13
C GLY A 46 -16.67 4.90 0.90
N HIS A 47 -16.45 4.08 1.92
CA HIS A 47 -15.24 4.13 2.75
C HIS A 47 -13.99 3.76 1.97
N LEU A 48 -14.09 2.80 1.04
CA LEU A 48 -12.98 2.45 0.16
C LEU A 48 -12.64 3.56 -0.85
N LEU A 49 -13.51 4.54 -1.08
CA LEU A 49 -13.20 5.75 -1.85
C LEU A 49 -12.56 6.86 -1.00
N GLY A 50 -12.24 6.58 0.27
CA GLY A 50 -11.89 7.60 1.28
C GLY A 50 -13.07 8.51 1.64
N GLY A 51 -14.31 8.02 1.43
CA GLY A 51 -15.56 8.71 1.71
C GLY A 51 -16.03 8.61 3.15
N CYS A 52 -17.10 9.36 3.46
CA CYS A 52 -17.66 9.44 4.82
C CYS A 52 -18.78 8.43 5.11
N GLY A 53 -19.13 7.57 4.16
CA GLY A 53 -20.21 6.60 4.25
C GLY A 53 -21.62 7.18 4.14
N GLY A 54 -21.75 8.47 3.82
CA GLY A 54 -23.06 9.10 3.60
C GLY A 54 -23.68 8.70 2.26
N GLN A 55 -25.00 8.51 2.22
CA GLN A 55 -25.74 8.30 0.98
C GLN A 55 -25.65 9.53 0.08
N LEU A 56 -25.52 9.28 -1.21
CA LEU A 56 -25.38 10.27 -2.26
C LEU A 56 -26.65 10.31 -3.14
N THR A 57 -26.94 11.50 -3.63
CA THR A 57 -27.90 11.77 -4.70
C THR A 57 -27.17 12.37 -5.90
N THR A 58 -27.80 12.37 -7.07
CA THR A 58 -27.25 12.94 -8.30
C THR A 58 -27.76 14.36 -8.48
N LYS A 59 -26.86 15.31 -8.75
CA LYS A 59 -27.24 16.68 -9.13
C LYS A 59 -27.11 16.86 -10.63
N LEU A 60 -28.25 17.08 -11.27
CA LEU A 60 -28.35 17.48 -12.67
C LEU A 60 -28.13 18.98 -12.79
N TYR A 61 -27.23 19.36 -13.69
CA TYR A 61 -26.95 20.76 -14.03
C TYR A 61 -26.84 20.87 -15.54
N THR A 62 -27.51 21.86 -16.14
CA THR A 62 -27.39 22.14 -17.59
C THR A 62 -26.28 23.15 -17.88
N ASP A 63 -25.83 23.91 -16.88
CA ASP A 63 -24.79 24.93 -16.96
C ASP A 63 -23.44 24.47 -16.37
N ARG A 64 -23.40 23.31 -15.71
CA ARG A 64 -22.26 22.79 -14.96
C ARG A 64 -22.19 21.27 -15.09
N VAL A 65 -21.02 20.73 -14.74
CA VAL A 65 -20.80 19.29 -14.70
C VAL A 65 -21.69 18.64 -13.64
N CYS A 66 -22.47 17.66 -14.06
CA CYS A 66 -23.24 16.76 -13.19
C CYS A 66 -22.31 16.09 -12.17
N HIS A 67 -22.78 15.93 -10.93
CA HIS A 67 -21.98 15.32 -9.87
C HIS A 67 -22.85 14.70 -8.78
N PHE A 68 -22.27 13.80 -8.00
CA PHE A 68 -22.88 13.32 -6.78
C PHE A 68 -22.83 14.39 -5.68
N ALA A 69 -23.88 14.45 -4.87
CA ALA A 69 -23.96 15.26 -3.67
C ALA A 69 -24.49 14.43 -2.50
N HIS A 70 -24.09 14.76 -1.28
CA HIS A 70 -24.66 14.09 -0.11
C HIS A 70 -26.13 14.45 0.05
N HIS A 71 -26.93 13.47 0.50
CA HIS A 71 -28.23 13.79 1.08
C HIS A 71 -28.04 14.74 2.28
N PRO A 72 -28.96 15.70 2.47
CA PRO A 72 -28.98 16.49 3.70
C PRO A 72 -29.08 15.56 4.91
N ASP A 73 -28.40 15.93 5.99
CA ASP A 73 -28.64 15.35 7.31
C ASP A 73 -30.13 15.54 7.69
N PRO A 74 -30.75 14.65 8.51
CA PRO A 74 -32.09 14.85 9.08
C PRO A 74 -32.36 16.24 9.70
N THR A 75 -31.31 16.94 10.13
CA THR A 75 -31.30 18.31 10.67
C THR A 75 -31.16 19.40 9.61
N GLY A 76 -31.07 19.03 8.33
CA GLY A 76 -30.91 19.94 7.18
C GLY A 76 -29.49 20.45 6.97
N LEU A 77 -28.52 20.04 7.80
CA LEU A 77 -27.14 20.51 7.70
C LEU A 77 -26.34 19.78 6.61
N PRO A 78 -25.39 20.46 5.94
CA PRO A 78 -24.49 19.81 4.98
C PRO A 78 -23.61 18.78 5.68
N ARG A 79 -23.56 17.53 5.17
CA ARG A 79 -22.60 16.53 5.65
C ARG A 79 -21.16 17.00 5.39
N ILE A 80 -20.36 17.01 6.44
CA ILE A 80 -18.92 17.29 6.33
C ILE A 80 -18.23 16.04 5.79
N CYS A 81 -17.83 16.10 4.53
CA CYS A 81 -17.07 15.03 3.88
C CYS A 81 -15.62 15.47 3.64
N GLU A 82 -14.69 14.74 4.24
CA GLU A 82 -13.25 15.01 4.15
C GLU A 82 -12.56 14.33 2.97
N ARG A 83 -13.31 13.54 2.19
CA ARG A 83 -12.84 12.88 0.97
C ARG A 83 -12.08 13.86 0.09
N ARG A 84 -10.79 13.62 -0.16
CA ARG A 84 -9.92 14.52 -0.91
C ARG A 84 -9.94 14.24 -2.41
N ALA A 85 -9.86 12.96 -2.79
CA ALA A 85 -9.95 12.51 -4.17
C ALA A 85 -11.42 12.44 -4.60
N ARG A 86 -11.80 13.28 -5.57
CA ARG A 86 -13.21 13.46 -5.99
C ARG A 86 -13.44 13.32 -7.49
N ASP A 87 -12.37 13.19 -8.26
CA ASP A 87 -12.42 12.92 -9.70
C ASP A 87 -12.66 11.44 -9.99
N VAL A 88 -12.74 11.11 -11.28
CA VAL A 88 -12.94 9.74 -11.77
C VAL A 88 -11.83 8.79 -11.31
N SER A 89 -10.60 9.27 -11.14
CA SER A 89 -9.46 8.44 -10.70
C SER A 89 -9.53 7.97 -9.26
N SER A 90 -10.34 8.64 -8.44
CA SER A 90 -10.54 8.25 -7.04
C SER A 90 -11.17 6.87 -6.82
N ALA A 91 -11.66 6.22 -7.88
CA ALA A 91 -12.21 4.86 -7.84
C ALA A 91 -11.36 3.83 -8.60
N ASP A 92 -10.18 4.21 -9.13
CA ASP A 92 -9.39 3.34 -10.02
C ASP A 92 -8.94 2.05 -9.34
N HIS A 93 -8.63 2.09 -8.03
CA HIS A 93 -8.31 0.90 -7.26
C HIS A 93 -9.49 -0.07 -7.13
N LEU A 94 -10.73 0.42 -7.12
CA LEU A 94 -11.92 -0.43 -7.09
C LEU A 94 -12.20 -1.03 -8.46
N TYR A 95 -12.05 -0.26 -9.55
CA TYR A 95 -12.16 -0.79 -10.90
C TYR A 95 -11.08 -1.85 -11.18
N LEU A 96 -9.86 -1.61 -10.72
CA LEU A 96 -8.78 -2.58 -10.80
C LEU A 96 -9.08 -3.84 -10.01
N LYS A 97 -9.58 -3.71 -8.76
CA LYS A 97 -9.99 -4.87 -7.95
C LYS A 97 -11.07 -5.68 -8.66
N ALA A 98 -12.11 -5.03 -9.18
CA ALA A 98 -13.20 -5.70 -9.89
C ALA A 98 -12.69 -6.46 -11.12
N ALA A 99 -11.90 -5.79 -11.97
CA ALA A 99 -11.34 -6.38 -13.18
C ALA A 99 -10.37 -7.53 -12.87
N ALA A 100 -9.50 -7.37 -11.87
CA ALA A 100 -8.58 -8.42 -11.44
C ALA A 100 -9.31 -9.62 -10.82
N THR A 101 -10.40 -9.39 -10.08
CA THR A 101 -11.23 -10.45 -9.51
C THR A 101 -11.85 -11.30 -10.62
N GLN A 102 -12.46 -10.66 -11.62
CA GLN A 102 -13.04 -11.34 -12.79
C GLN A 102 -11.96 -12.12 -13.56
N TRP A 103 -10.82 -11.47 -13.83
CA TRP A 103 -9.71 -12.07 -14.56
C TRP A 103 -9.12 -13.31 -13.86
N LEU A 104 -8.88 -13.24 -12.55
CA LEU A 104 -8.32 -14.34 -11.76
C LEU A 104 -9.33 -15.46 -11.54
N THR A 105 -10.58 -15.13 -11.25
CA THR A 105 -11.65 -16.12 -11.06
C THR A 105 -11.93 -16.88 -12.36
N GLY A 106 -11.93 -16.19 -13.50
CA GLY A 106 -12.05 -16.81 -14.83
C GLY A 106 -10.93 -17.80 -15.16
N ARG A 107 -9.81 -17.74 -14.41
CA ARG A 107 -8.66 -18.65 -14.53
C ARG A 107 -8.56 -19.65 -13.36
N GLY A 108 -9.57 -19.72 -12.50
CA GLY A 108 -9.63 -20.68 -11.40
C GLY A 108 -8.85 -20.28 -10.14
N HIS A 109 -8.35 -19.05 -10.06
CA HIS A 109 -7.61 -18.55 -8.90
C HIS A 109 -8.51 -17.80 -7.93
N GLN A 110 -8.24 -17.92 -6.62
CA GLN A 110 -8.88 -17.11 -5.58
C GLN A 110 -7.95 -15.97 -5.17
N ALA A 111 -8.44 -14.73 -5.27
CA ALA A 111 -7.67 -13.52 -5.01
C ALA A 111 -8.02 -12.87 -3.66
N ALA A 112 -7.01 -12.45 -2.92
CA ALA A 112 -7.10 -11.61 -1.74
C ALA A 112 -6.59 -10.21 -2.09
N PHE A 113 -7.36 -9.19 -1.71
CA PHE A 113 -7.05 -7.78 -1.99
C PHE A 113 -6.83 -7.02 -0.69
N THR A 114 -5.77 -6.22 -0.63
CA THR A 114 -5.50 -5.31 0.48
C THR A 114 -5.26 -3.91 -0.06
N PHE A 115 -5.67 -2.88 0.69
CA PHE A 115 -5.45 -1.47 0.35
C PHE A 115 -4.50 -0.83 1.37
N PRO A 116 -3.16 -1.03 1.26
CA PRO A 116 -2.20 -0.46 2.17
C PRO A 116 -2.27 1.07 2.21
N GLN A 117 -2.07 1.64 3.40
CA GLN A 117 -1.95 3.09 3.63
C GLN A 117 -0.63 3.40 4.36
N PRO A 118 0.53 3.06 3.78
CA PRO A 118 1.81 3.35 4.40
C PRO A 118 1.98 4.86 4.58
N ASP A 119 2.51 5.29 5.73
CA ASP A 119 2.80 6.69 6.06
C ASP A 119 1.62 7.67 5.86
N GLY A 120 0.39 7.17 6.04
CA GLY A 120 -0.84 7.95 5.85
C GLY A 120 -1.17 8.24 4.39
N ALA A 121 -0.66 7.44 3.45
CA ALA A 121 -1.09 7.46 2.06
C ALA A 121 -2.61 7.26 1.96
N ALA A 122 -3.24 7.91 0.98
CA ALA A 122 -4.68 7.82 0.81
C ALA A 122 -5.09 6.39 0.41
N ILE A 123 -6.27 5.96 0.87
CA ILE A 123 -6.88 4.72 0.36
C ILE A 123 -6.92 4.78 -1.17
N GLY A 124 -6.47 3.71 -1.81
CA GLY A 124 -6.38 3.62 -3.27
C GLY A 124 -5.05 4.07 -3.88
N SER A 125 -4.09 4.57 -3.10
CA SER A 125 -2.75 4.89 -3.62
C SER A 125 -1.98 3.62 -4.00
N VAL A 126 -2.17 2.54 -3.23
CA VAL A 126 -1.56 1.22 -3.44
C VAL A 126 -2.62 0.14 -3.30
N LEU A 127 -2.55 -0.87 -4.17
CA LEU A 127 -3.37 -2.09 -4.12
C LEU A 127 -2.45 -3.31 -4.15
N ASP A 128 -2.57 -4.15 -3.12
CA ASP A 128 -1.91 -5.46 -3.09
C ASP A 128 -2.92 -6.53 -3.51
N ILE A 129 -2.53 -7.34 -4.48
CA ILE A 129 -3.31 -8.46 -5.02
C ILE A 129 -2.50 -9.72 -4.78
N ALA A 130 -2.98 -10.62 -3.92
CA ALA A 130 -2.38 -11.93 -3.71
C ALA A 130 -3.36 -12.99 -4.19
N TRP A 131 -2.87 -14.13 -4.68
CA TRP A 131 -3.70 -15.29 -5.00
C TRP A 131 -3.05 -16.57 -4.46
N ASP A 132 -3.86 -17.63 -4.33
CA ASP A 132 -3.52 -19.00 -3.91
C ASP A 132 -2.24 -19.18 -3.05
N LYS A 133 -2.40 -19.48 -1.74
CA LYS A 133 -1.38 -19.95 -0.76
C LYS A 133 0.08 -19.44 -0.91
N GLY A 134 0.32 -18.27 -1.50
CA GLY A 134 1.63 -17.61 -1.55
C GLY A 134 2.46 -17.83 -2.82
N ASP A 135 1.88 -18.32 -3.92
CA ASP A 135 2.63 -18.56 -5.17
C ASP A 135 2.80 -17.31 -6.04
N GLY A 136 2.08 -16.21 -5.77
CA GLY A 136 2.29 -14.94 -6.47
C GLY A 136 1.52 -13.77 -5.87
N ALA A 137 2.10 -12.57 -6.00
CA ALA A 137 1.48 -11.31 -5.59
C ALA A 137 1.83 -10.17 -6.56
N LEU A 138 0.88 -9.28 -6.79
CA LEU A 138 1.09 -8.00 -7.46
C LEU A 138 0.95 -6.87 -6.45
N ARG A 139 1.83 -5.87 -6.55
CA ARG A 139 1.65 -4.58 -5.91
C ARG A 139 1.49 -3.50 -6.97
N VAL A 140 0.34 -2.84 -6.93
CA VAL A 140 -0.01 -1.80 -7.90
C VAL A 140 0.05 -0.43 -7.23
N HIS A 141 0.94 0.42 -7.72
CA HIS A 141 1.08 1.82 -7.27
C HIS A 141 0.28 2.71 -8.22
N LEU A 142 -0.87 3.21 -7.82
CA LEU A 142 -1.74 4.02 -8.68
C LEU A 142 -1.28 5.49 -8.76
N ASP A 143 -0.60 5.97 -7.73
CA ASP A 143 0.00 7.30 -7.69
C ASP A 143 1.42 7.29 -7.10
N ALA A 144 2.10 8.44 -7.17
CA ALA A 144 3.48 8.61 -6.72
C ALA A 144 3.61 8.87 -5.20
N THR A 145 2.54 8.70 -4.41
CA THR A 145 2.55 8.94 -2.97
C THR A 145 3.44 7.92 -2.24
N VAL A 146 3.46 6.69 -2.72
CA VAL A 146 4.25 5.58 -2.16
C VAL A 146 5.28 5.14 -3.19
N PRO A 147 6.58 5.27 -2.91
CA PRO A 147 7.61 4.84 -3.86
C PRO A 147 7.59 3.31 -4.05
N PRO A 148 7.77 2.82 -5.30
CA PRO A 148 7.85 1.39 -5.56
C PRO A 148 9.14 0.79 -5.01
N ALA A 149 9.01 -0.38 -4.37
CA ALA A 149 10.14 -1.17 -3.88
C ALA A 149 10.52 -2.21 -4.94
N TRP A 150 11.61 -1.97 -5.67
CA TRP A 150 12.02 -2.80 -6.80
C TRP A 150 12.73 -4.11 -6.41
N GLU A 151 13.31 -4.17 -5.22
CA GLU A 151 14.19 -5.28 -4.79
C GLU A 151 13.42 -6.49 -4.23
N SER A 152 12.10 -6.40 -4.07
CA SER A 152 11.29 -7.56 -3.69
C SER A 152 11.17 -8.51 -4.88
N HIS A 153 11.53 -9.77 -4.68
CA HIS A 153 11.47 -10.81 -5.71
C HIS A 153 10.16 -11.61 -5.66
N ASP A 154 9.36 -11.41 -4.60
CA ASP A 154 8.14 -12.17 -4.34
C ASP A 154 6.87 -11.41 -4.80
N VAL A 155 7.02 -10.14 -5.19
CA VAL A 155 5.92 -9.27 -5.57
C VAL A 155 6.25 -8.53 -6.86
N ASP A 156 5.41 -8.72 -7.87
CA ASP A 156 5.51 -8.02 -9.13
C ASP A 156 4.91 -6.62 -9.03
N VAL A 157 5.66 -5.62 -9.49
CA VAL A 157 5.29 -4.20 -9.37
C VAL A 157 4.63 -3.70 -10.65
N VAL A 158 3.43 -3.14 -10.52
CA VAL A 158 2.68 -2.46 -11.58
C VAL A 158 2.49 -0.99 -11.24
N LEU A 159 2.72 -0.11 -12.21
CA LEU A 159 2.73 1.34 -11.95
C LEU A 159 1.67 2.09 -12.74
N GLY A 160 0.92 2.95 -12.06
CA GLY A 160 0.04 3.94 -12.66
C GLY A 160 0.82 4.95 -13.49
N MET A 161 0.14 5.60 -14.43
CA MET A 161 0.77 6.55 -15.36
C MET A 161 1.43 7.77 -14.70
N SER A 162 0.97 8.15 -13.50
CA SER A 162 1.55 9.24 -12.73
C SER A 162 2.79 8.86 -11.93
N VAL A 163 3.19 7.58 -11.89
CA VAL A 163 4.37 7.14 -11.14
C VAL A 163 5.60 7.23 -12.04
N PRO A 164 6.56 8.11 -11.76
CA PRO A 164 7.76 8.21 -12.59
C PRO A 164 8.63 6.94 -12.46
N VAL A 165 9.31 6.60 -13.54
CA VAL A 165 10.34 5.55 -13.58
C VAL A 165 11.54 6.12 -14.31
N ASP A 166 12.72 5.98 -13.72
CA ASP A 166 13.98 6.39 -14.33
C ASP A 166 14.45 5.39 -15.39
N ASP A 167 15.19 5.89 -16.37
CA ASP A 167 15.69 5.08 -17.48
C ASP A 167 16.61 3.95 -17.03
N ASP A 168 17.39 4.16 -15.95
CA ASP A 168 18.28 3.11 -15.45
C ASP A 168 17.48 1.91 -14.91
N THR A 169 16.32 2.16 -14.27
CA THR A 169 15.40 1.09 -13.89
C THR A 169 14.88 0.33 -15.10
N LEU A 170 14.51 1.01 -16.18
CA LEU A 170 14.07 0.38 -17.42
C LEU A 170 15.20 -0.42 -18.09
N VAL A 171 16.44 0.06 -18.05
CA VAL A 171 17.62 -0.64 -18.58
C VAL A 171 17.93 -1.89 -17.76
N ARG A 172 17.90 -1.80 -16.43
CA ARG A 172 18.18 -2.91 -15.51
C ARG A 172 17.10 -3.99 -15.56
N ARG A 173 15.82 -3.59 -15.43
CA ARG A 173 14.68 -4.52 -15.37
C ARG A 173 14.15 -4.93 -16.74
N TRP A 174 14.64 -4.30 -17.81
CA TRP A 174 14.23 -4.49 -19.21
C TRP A 174 12.85 -3.93 -19.56
N TYR A 175 11.91 -4.02 -18.62
CA TYR A 175 10.58 -3.46 -18.71
C TYR A 175 10.01 -3.20 -17.32
N VAL A 176 8.94 -2.41 -17.27
CA VAL A 176 8.04 -2.29 -16.12
C VAL A 176 6.60 -2.41 -16.58
N HIS A 177 5.73 -2.92 -15.72
CA HIS A 177 4.30 -2.95 -15.99
C HIS A 177 3.66 -1.59 -15.70
N ARG A 178 2.79 -1.16 -16.59
CA ARG A 178 1.95 0.04 -16.42
C ARG A 178 0.50 -0.34 -16.25
N VAL A 179 -0.28 0.51 -15.60
CA VAL A 179 -1.74 0.45 -15.60
C VAL A 179 -2.32 1.81 -15.96
N ARG A 180 -3.34 1.81 -16.79
CA ARG A 180 -4.20 2.98 -17.05
C ARG A 180 -5.67 2.57 -17.06
N PHE A 181 -6.54 3.57 -16.98
CA PHE A 181 -7.97 3.40 -16.88
C PHE A 181 -8.66 4.26 -17.93
N ASP A 182 -9.23 3.61 -18.93
CA ASP A 182 -9.96 4.28 -20.01
C ASP A 182 -11.44 4.40 -19.59
N SER A 183 -12.04 5.59 -19.73
CA SER A 183 -13.45 5.79 -19.38
C SER A 183 -14.36 5.17 -20.43
N ALA A 184 -15.29 4.32 -20.01
CA ALA A 184 -16.28 3.66 -20.86
C ALA A 184 -17.67 3.87 -20.26
N GLY A 185 -18.35 4.94 -20.68
CA GLY A 185 -19.61 5.37 -20.09
C GLY A 185 -19.49 5.63 -18.58
N THR A 186 -20.21 4.84 -17.78
CA THR A 186 -20.25 4.93 -16.32
C THR A 186 -19.20 4.08 -15.62
N ALA A 187 -18.43 3.31 -16.38
CA ALA A 187 -17.41 2.40 -15.91
C ALA A 187 -16.00 2.83 -16.36
N ARG A 188 -14.98 2.13 -15.85
CA ARG A 188 -13.59 2.30 -16.28
C ARG A 188 -13.00 0.96 -16.69
N GLU A 189 -12.41 0.92 -17.87
CA GLU A 189 -11.73 -0.24 -18.40
C GLU A 189 -10.24 -0.22 -18.01
N VAL A 190 -9.75 -1.34 -17.51
CA VAL A 190 -8.36 -1.50 -17.11
C VAL A 190 -7.51 -1.92 -18.29
N ARG A 191 -6.43 -1.18 -18.56
CA ARG A 191 -5.41 -1.55 -19.54
C ARG A 191 -4.07 -1.76 -18.85
N ILE A 192 -3.40 -2.86 -19.19
CA ILE A 192 -2.04 -3.19 -18.71
C ILE A 192 -1.05 -2.83 -19.80
N GLY A 193 -0.07 -2.01 -19.44
CA GLY A 193 0.99 -1.55 -20.32
C GLY A 193 2.32 -2.22 -20.05
N THR A 194 3.19 -2.25 -21.04
CA THR A 194 4.61 -2.60 -20.89
C THR A 194 5.46 -1.45 -21.37
N GLN A 195 6.12 -0.79 -20.43
CA GLN A 195 7.09 0.26 -20.74
C GLN A 195 8.49 -0.35 -20.75
N ALA A 196 9.25 -0.08 -21.81
CA ALA A 196 10.64 -0.53 -21.95
C ALA A 196 11.52 0.64 -22.38
N PHE A 197 12.83 0.54 -22.13
CA PHE A 197 13.77 1.60 -22.49
C PHE A 197 13.74 1.90 -24.00
N ALA A 198 13.68 3.20 -24.35
CA ALA A 198 13.63 3.71 -25.71
C ALA A 198 12.48 3.13 -26.58
N ARG A 199 11.35 2.77 -25.95
CA ARG A 199 10.14 2.31 -26.63
C ARG A 199 8.90 2.93 -25.99
N ASP A 200 7.89 3.20 -26.82
CA ASP A 200 6.58 3.60 -26.33
C ASP A 200 5.94 2.48 -25.51
N THR A 201 5.05 2.85 -24.59
CA THR A 201 4.32 1.86 -23.78
C THR A 201 3.29 1.16 -24.65
N GLU A 202 3.42 -0.16 -24.78
CA GLU A 202 2.43 -1.00 -25.47
C GLU A 202 1.32 -1.40 -24.49
N TRP A 203 0.06 -1.24 -24.87
CA TRP A 203 -1.11 -1.44 -24.01
C TRP A 203 -1.95 -2.64 -24.44
N PHE A 204 -2.42 -3.40 -23.45
CA PHE A 204 -3.18 -4.64 -23.61
C PHE A 204 -4.38 -4.65 -22.65
N THR A 205 -5.41 -5.41 -22.97
CA THR A 205 -6.46 -5.75 -22.00
C THR A 205 -5.95 -6.80 -20.99
N LEU A 206 -6.67 -6.99 -19.89
CA LEU A 206 -6.32 -8.02 -18.90
C LEU A 206 -6.47 -9.44 -19.48
N ASP A 207 -7.41 -9.70 -20.36
CA ASP A 207 -7.61 -11.01 -20.99
C ASP A 207 -6.44 -11.43 -21.90
N GLU A 208 -5.76 -10.47 -22.52
CA GLU A 208 -4.52 -10.67 -23.29
C GLU A 208 -3.28 -10.94 -22.40
N CYS A 209 -3.40 -10.70 -21.09
CA CYS A 209 -2.32 -10.91 -20.12
C CYS A 209 -2.41 -12.31 -19.49
N ASP A 210 -1.25 -12.89 -19.21
CA ASP A 210 -1.13 -14.17 -18.53
C ASP A 210 -0.36 -14.04 -17.23
N MET A 211 -0.66 -14.95 -16.29
CA MET A 211 0.17 -15.15 -15.11
C MET A 211 1.19 -16.26 -15.40
N THR A 212 2.45 -16.01 -15.08
CA THR A 212 3.54 -16.98 -15.23
C THR A 212 4.24 -17.18 -13.89
N ASP A 213 5.14 -18.16 -13.78
CA ASP A 213 6.01 -18.33 -12.60
C ASP A 213 6.90 -17.11 -12.30
N ARG A 214 6.99 -16.17 -13.24
CA ARG A 214 7.69 -14.88 -13.10
C ARG A 214 6.74 -13.71 -12.84
N GLY A 215 5.48 -14.02 -12.55
CA GLY A 215 4.38 -13.08 -12.36
C GLY A 215 3.71 -12.62 -13.66
N LEU A 216 3.25 -11.37 -13.70
CA LEU A 216 2.39 -10.84 -14.76
C LEU A 216 3.13 -10.78 -16.09
N SER A 217 2.52 -11.29 -17.17
CA SER A 217 3.13 -11.35 -18.49
C SER A 217 2.18 -10.81 -19.56
N THR A 218 2.58 -9.70 -20.18
CA THR A 218 1.90 -9.15 -21.36
C THR A 218 2.48 -9.76 -22.65
N PRO A 219 1.79 -9.63 -23.80
CA PRO A 219 2.36 -9.99 -25.10
C PRO A 219 3.71 -9.31 -25.40
N ALA A 220 3.87 -8.04 -25.01
CA ALA A 220 5.14 -7.33 -25.14
C ALA A 220 6.25 -7.92 -24.26
N VAL A 221 5.94 -8.25 -22.99
CA VAL A 221 6.88 -8.94 -22.09
C VAL A 221 7.30 -10.27 -22.68
N LYS A 222 6.37 -11.08 -23.19
CA LYS A 222 6.70 -12.35 -23.86
C LYS A 222 7.68 -12.15 -25.01
N ARG A 223 7.51 -11.10 -25.84
CA ARG A 223 8.46 -10.78 -26.92
C ARG A 223 9.82 -10.32 -26.39
N ILE A 224 9.85 -9.44 -25.39
CA ILE A 224 11.10 -8.96 -24.78
C ILE A 224 11.87 -10.13 -24.16
N VAL A 225 11.20 -10.93 -23.33
CA VAL A 225 11.78 -12.11 -22.70
C VAL A 225 12.20 -13.14 -23.75
N ARG A 226 11.39 -13.41 -24.78
CA ARG A 226 11.75 -14.32 -25.87
C ARG A 226 12.99 -13.83 -26.60
N SER A 227 13.05 -12.56 -27.02
CA SER A 227 14.21 -12.00 -27.74
C SER A 227 15.53 -12.10 -26.96
N ARG A 228 15.45 -12.07 -25.63
CA ARG A 228 16.61 -12.17 -24.73
C ARG A 228 16.89 -13.59 -24.23
N SER A 229 15.89 -14.46 -24.20
CA SER A 229 16.02 -15.87 -23.79
C SER A 229 16.30 -16.80 -24.97
N THR A 230 15.96 -16.39 -26.20
CA THR A 230 16.53 -17.01 -27.39
C THR A 230 18.02 -16.76 -27.36
N ARG A 231 18.79 -17.83 -27.12
CA ARG A 231 20.18 -17.94 -27.53
C ARG A 231 20.29 -17.31 -28.92
N PRO A 232 21.34 -16.54 -29.26
CA PRO A 232 21.65 -16.32 -30.67
C PRO A 232 21.58 -17.70 -31.33
N VAL A 233 20.78 -17.83 -32.37
CA VAL A 233 20.59 -19.09 -33.10
C VAL A 233 21.97 -19.73 -33.26
N ALA A 234 22.12 -20.94 -32.70
CA ALA A 234 23.32 -21.72 -32.92
C ALA A 234 23.55 -21.78 -34.44
N PRO A 235 24.77 -21.48 -34.92
CA PRO A 235 25.01 -21.36 -36.36
C PRO A 235 24.60 -22.67 -37.04
N TRP A 236 23.72 -22.57 -38.02
CA TRP A 236 23.53 -23.64 -38.99
C TRP A 236 24.87 -23.92 -39.72
N PRO A 237 25.07 -25.15 -40.20
CA PRO A 237 26.40 -25.73 -40.29
C PRO A 237 27.31 -25.00 -41.28
N THR A 238 28.55 -24.90 -40.81
CA THR A 238 29.80 -24.59 -41.51
C THR A 238 29.74 -24.67 -43.02
N GLY A 239 29.76 -23.51 -43.67
CA GLY A 239 29.92 -23.43 -45.12
C GLY A 239 30.05 -22.02 -45.69
N ARG A 240 30.45 -21.03 -44.89
CA ARG A 240 30.98 -19.73 -45.36
C ARG A 240 31.60 -19.01 -44.16
N THR A 241 32.87 -18.67 -44.29
CA THR A 241 33.65 -17.86 -43.36
C THR A 241 32.88 -16.60 -42.97
N ARG A 242 32.34 -16.58 -41.74
CA ARG A 242 31.73 -15.38 -41.14
C ARG A 242 32.86 -14.38 -40.89
N ARG A 243 33.01 -13.39 -41.78
CA ARG A 243 33.87 -12.23 -41.54
C ARG A 243 33.45 -11.59 -40.21
N VAL A 244 34.40 -11.41 -39.30
CA VAL A 244 34.27 -10.50 -38.15
C VAL A 244 33.68 -9.19 -38.68
N PRO A 245 32.63 -8.60 -38.05
CA PRO A 245 32.15 -7.30 -38.46
C PRO A 245 33.35 -6.35 -38.50
N ASP A 246 33.60 -5.80 -39.68
CA ASP A 246 34.72 -4.89 -39.89
C ASP A 246 34.69 -3.79 -38.82
N ALA A 247 35.86 -3.33 -38.39
CA ALA A 247 35.99 -2.34 -37.32
C ALA A 247 35.10 -1.11 -37.57
N GLN A 248 34.91 -0.76 -38.84
CA GLN A 248 34.03 0.30 -39.30
C GLN A 248 32.53 0.06 -38.99
N ALA A 249 32.03 -1.17 -39.13
CA ALA A 249 30.65 -1.51 -38.82
C ALA A 249 30.37 -1.47 -37.31
N ARG A 250 31.36 -1.86 -36.49
CA ARG A 250 31.30 -1.76 -35.03
C ARG A 250 31.31 -0.30 -34.57
N ALA A 251 32.17 0.52 -35.15
CA ALA A 251 32.24 1.96 -34.87
C ALA A 251 30.92 2.67 -35.17
N LYS A 252 30.31 2.44 -36.35
CA LYS A 252 29.01 3.02 -36.70
C LYS A 252 27.89 2.61 -35.73
N GLY A 253 27.90 1.37 -35.25
CA GLY A 253 26.93 0.90 -34.25
C GLY A 253 27.09 1.59 -32.89
N LEU A 254 28.31 1.86 -32.46
CA LEU A 254 28.60 2.58 -31.21
C LEU A 254 28.21 4.05 -31.31
N LEU A 255 28.51 4.72 -32.43
CA LEU A 255 28.11 6.10 -32.68
C LEU A 255 26.59 6.27 -32.61
N ARG A 256 25.83 5.35 -33.21
CA ARG A 256 24.36 5.37 -33.14
C ARG A 256 23.84 5.20 -31.71
N ARG A 257 24.40 4.23 -30.97
CA ARG A 257 24.03 3.99 -29.56
C ARG A 257 24.36 5.19 -28.67
N LEU A 258 25.47 5.88 -28.94
CA LEU A 258 25.87 7.08 -28.22
C LEU A 258 24.88 8.23 -28.47
N ALA A 259 24.57 8.49 -29.74
CA ALA A 259 23.60 9.51 -30.13
C ALA A 259 22.20 9.24 -29.55
N ASP A 260 21.74 7.98 -29.59
CA ASP A 260 20.48 7.58 -28.98
C ASP A 260 20.51 7.82 -27.46
N ALA A 261 21.59 7.41 -26.77
CA ALA A 261 21.71 7.59 -25.32
C ALA A 261 21.74 9.07 -24.89
N GLN A 262 22.42 9.94 -25.65
CA GLN A 262 22.42 11.39 -25.42
C GLN A 262 21.04 11.99 -25.65
N LYS A 263 20.34 11.56 -26.72
CA LYS A 263 18.97 12.02 -27.03
C LYS A 263 17.98 11.67 -25.91
N PHE A 264 18.14 10.49 -25.29
CA PHE A 264 17.27 10.02 -24.21
C PHE A 264 17.73 10.41 -22.81
N GLY A 265 18.89 11.05 -22.64
CA GLY A 265 19.30 11.56 -21.33
C GLY A 265 20.03 10.56 -20.43
N SER A 266 20.48 9.40 -20.94
CA SER A 266 21.05 8.35 -20.09
C SER A 266 22.55 8.51 -19.84
N VAL A 267 22.91 9.13 -18.71
CA VAL A 267 24.31 9.35 -18.27
C VAL A 267 25.13 8.06 -18.15
N VAL A 268 24.54 7.00 -17.58
CA VAL A 268 25.21 5.70 -17.40
C VAL A 268 25.50 5.03 -18.75
N VAL A 269 24.55 5.06 -19.68
CA VAL A 269 24.72 4.45 -21.01
C VAL A 269 25.74 5.24 -21.83
N VAL A 270 25.70 6.58 -21.80
CA VAL A 270 26.72 7.42 -22.44
C VAL A 270 28.11 7.09 -21.91
N THR A 271 28.28 7.04 -20.59
CA THR A 271 29.57 6.69 -19.94
C THR A 271 30.07 5.31 -20.36
N ARG A 272 29.16 4.33 -20.42
CA ARG A 272 29.50 2.96 -20.86
C ARG A 272 29.90 2.91 -22.34
N VAL A 273 29.13 3.57 -23.21
CA VAL A 273 29.41 3.57 -24.67
C VAL A 273 30.73 4.29 -24.95
N CYS A 274 31.07 5.37 -24.24
CA CYS A 274 32.39 6.00 -24.36
C CYS A 274 33.53 5.02 -24.01
N ARG A 275 33.40 4.19 -22.97
CA ARG A 275 34.38 3.12 -22.66
C ARG A 275 34.45 2.05 -23.75
N GLU A 276 33.30 1.66 -24.32
CA GLU A 276 33.23 0.70 -25.43
C GLU A 276 33.92 1.27 -26.68
N ILE A 277 33.79 2.57 -26.96
CA ILE A 277 34.47 3.27 -28.05
C ILE A 277 35.99 3.29 -27.82
N ALA A 278 36.44 3.61 -26.61
CA ALA A 278 37.87 3.62 -26.27
C ALA A 278 38.54 2.24 -26.44
N ALA A 279 37.77 1.14 -26.34
CA ALA A 279 38.24 -0.22 -26.54
C ALA A 279 38.27 -0.67 -28.02
N VAL A 280 37.76 0.14 -28.96
CA VAL A 280 37.79 -0.19 -30.40
C VAL A 280 39.21 -0.04 -30.92
N THR A 281 39.83 -1.17 -31.28
CA THR A 281 41.13 -1.23 -31.96
C THR A 281 40.94 -1.62 -33.42
N GLY A 282 41.64 -0.92 -34.32
CA GLY A 282 41.49 -1.05 -35.77
C GLY A 282 40.37 -0.19 -36.36
N GLY A 283 40.50 0.17 -37.64
CA GLY A 283 39.64 1.11 -38.36
C GLY A 283 40.47 2.07 -39.21
N ASP A 284 39.86 2.69 -40.21
CA ASP A 284 40.50 3.77 -40.96
C ASP A 284 40.65 5.03 -40.07
N GLU A 285 41.57 5.91 -40.47
CA GLU A 285 41.88 7.15 -39.75
C GLU A 285 40.64 8.04 -39.58
N GLU A 286 39.74 8.03 -40.57
CA GLU A 286 38.47 8.77 -40.54
C GLU A 286 37.52 8.24 -39.45
N THR A 287 37.35 6.91 -39.34
CA THR A 287 36.52 6.32 -38.28
C THR A 287 37.09 6.61 -36.90
N ARG A 288 38.43 6.61 -36.73
CA ARG A 288 39.06 7.02 -35.46
C ARG A 288 38.74 8.47 -35.12
N ARG A 289 38.86 9.40 -36.07
CA ARG A 289 38.52 10.82 -35.86
C ARG A 289 37.05 11.00 -35.48
N GLN A 290 36.13 10.31 -36.15
CA GLN A 290 34.70 10.36 -35.83
C GLN A 290 34.40 9.83 -34.42
N LEU A 291 35.03 8.72 -34.03
CA LEU A 291 34.88 8.17 -32.68
C LEU A 291 35.44 9.12 -31.61
N THR A 292 36.63 9.70 -31.83
CA THR A 292 37.22 10.67 -30.90
C THR A 292 36.36 11.92 -30.76
N ALA A 293 35.88 12.49 -31.86
CA ALA A 293 35.01 13.66 -31.82
C ALA A 293 33.69 13.39 -31.07
N ALA A 294 33.08 12.23 -31.30
CA ALA A 294 31.84 11.83 -30.63
C ALA A 294 32.04 11.60 -29.12
N VAL A 295 33.18 11.05 -28.70
CA VAL A 295 33.52 10.92 -27.27
C VAL A 295 33.70 12.30 -26.63
N SER A 296 34.43 13.22 -27.27
CA SER A 296 34.59 14.59 -26.74
C SER A 296 33.28 15.37 -26.68
N GLU A 297 32.34 15.12 -27.59
CA GLU A 297 30.98 15.67 -27.52
C GLU A 297 30.19 15.04 -26.35
N ALA A 298 30.29 13.74 -26.17
CA ALA A 298 29.67 13.03 -25.05
C ALA A 298 30.21 13.47 -23.69
N GLU A 299 31.51 13.73 -23.56
CA GLU A 299 32.13 14.27 -22.34
C GLU A 299 31.57 15.65 -21.99
N ARG A 300 31.52 16.58 -22.95
CA ARG A 300 30.88 17.90 -22.75
C ARG A 300 29.40 17.78 -22.36
N TRP A 301 28.70 16.83 -22.97
CA TRP A 301 27.31 16.55 -22.62
C TRP A 301 27.18 16.03 -21.18
N LEU A 302 28.07 15.14 -20.73
CA LEU A 302 28.10 14.62 -19.36
C LEU A 302 28.38 15.74 -18.34
N GLU A 303 29.30 16.66 -18.64
CA GLU A 303 29.58 17.85 -17.82
C GLU A 303 28.34 18.75 -17.70
N ALA A 304 27.64 18.99 -18.81
CA ALA A 304 26.41 19.77 -18.78
C ALA A 304 25.31 19.09 -17.94
N GLN A 305 25.16 17.76 -18.03
CA GLN A 305 24.22 17.01 -17.18
C GLN A 305 24.60 17.08 -15.70
N ALA A 306 25.89 16.99 -15.38
CA ALA A 306 26.39 17.13 -14.02
C ALA A 306 26.06 18.52 -13.44
N ALA A 307 26.22 19.59 -14.23
CA ALA A 307 25.85 20.94 -13.82
C ALA A 307 24.34 21.08 -13.56
N VAL A 308 23.49 20.54 -14.44
CA VAL A 308 22.03 20.54 -14.25
C VAL A 308 21.63 19.78 -12.98
N ARG A 309 22.29 18.65 -12.71
CA ARG A 309 22.07 17.85 -11.51
C ARG A 309 22.48 18.62 -10.25
N GLN A 310 23.66 19.25 -10.24
CA GLN A 310 24.12 20.07 -9.11
C GLN A 310 23.14 21.22 -8.81
N GLU A 311 22.68 21.93 -9.84
CA GLU A 311 21.70 23.01 -9.67
C GLU A 311 20.38 22.49 -9.11
N LEU A 312 19.89 21.33 -9.58
CA LEU A 312 18.66 20.72 -9.07
C LEU A 312 18.76 20.39 -7.57
N PHE A 313 19.86 19.78 -7.13
CA PHE A 313 20.07 19.45 -5.72
C PHE A 313 20.30 20.71 -4.87
N GLY A 314 21.00 21.72 -5.39
CA GLY A 314 21.13 23.03 -4.74
C GLY A 314 19.79 23.75 -4.57
N GLN A 315 18.88 23.66 -5.54
CA GLN A 315 17.52 24.18 -5.41
C GLN A 315 16.70 23.41 -4.38
N LEU A 316 16.83 22.08 -4.35
CA LEU A 316 16.14 21.23 -3.38
C LEU A 316 16.59 21.56 -1.96
N GLU A 317 17.90 21.65 -1.73
CA GLU A 317 18.48 22.03 -0.44
C GLU A 317 17.98 23.41 0.03
N LYS A 318 17.99 24.43 -0.84
CA LYS A 318 17.42 25.76 -0.53
C LYS A 318 15.92 25.69 -0.21
N ALA A 319 15.16 24.85 -0.92
CA ALA A 319 13.74 24.66 -0.64
C ALA A 319 13.50 23.96 0.71
N VAL A 320 14.39 23.05 1.08
CA VAL A 320 14.38 22.37 2.38
C VAL A 320 14.65 23.38 3.50
N ALA A 321 15.76 24.11 3.40
CA ALA A 321 16.15 25.13 4.36
C ALA A 321 15.08 26.24 4.54
N SER A 322 14.35 26.58 3.48
CA SER A 322 13.30 27.59 3.52
C SER A 322 11.91 27.08 3.96
N GLY A 323 11.76 25.80 4.31
CA GLY A 323 10.50 25.30 4.84
C GLY A 323 9.37 25.12 3.79
N LYS A 324 9.65 25.31 2.50
CA LYS A 324 8.59 25.42 1.46
C LYS A 324 8.11 24.05 0.97
N ALA A 325 7.24 23.39 1.74
CA ALA A 325 6.78 22.02 1.49
C ALA A 325 6.28 21.72 0.04
N LYS A 326 5.60 22.66 -0.63
CA LYS A 326 5.17 22.49 -2.03
C LYS A 326 6.35 22.44 -3.00
N GLN A 327 7.34 23.31 -2.79
CA GLN A 327 8.53 23.41 -3.63
C GLN A 327 9.45 22.21 -3.39
N VAL A 328 9.64 21.82 -2.12
CA VAL A 328 10.37 20.59 -1.73
C VAL A 328 9.78 19.38 -2.45
N ARG A 329 8.46 19.18 -2.41
CA ARG A 329 7.82 18.05 -3.10
C ARG A 329 8.09 18.05 -4.60
N LYS A 330 7.93 19.18 -5.27
CA LYS A 330 8.15 19.30 -6.72
C LYS A 330 9.60 18.97 -7.10
N LEU A 331 10.56 19.53 -6.35
CA LEU A 331 11.99 19.33 -6.61
C LEU A 331 12.43 17.91 -6.25
N LEU A 332 11.92 17.34 -5.16
CA LEU A 332 12.20 15.96 -4.76
C LEU A 332 11.73 14.95 -5.82
N THR A 333 10.54 15.13 -6.40
CA THR A 333 10.08 14.28 -7.51
C THR A 333 11.03 14.36 -8.71
N ARG A 334 11.50 15.57 -9.05
CA ARG A 334 12.45 15.77 -10.15
C ARG A 334 13.83 15.16 -9.84
N ALA A 335 14.32 15.30 -8.61
CA ALA A 335 15.56 14.68 -8.16
C ALA A 335 15.49 13.15 -8.18
N ASN A 336 14.35 12.57 -7.78
CA ASN A 336 14.10 11.13 -7.87
C ASN A 336 14.09 10.63 -9.31
N ALA A 337 13.51 11.39 -10.25
CA ALA A 337 13.51 11.03 -11.66
C ALA A 337 14.89 11.15 -12.32
N THR A 338 15.71 12.10 -11.86
CA THR A 338 17.02 12.40 -12.47
C THR A 338 18.14 11.51 -11.93
N ALA A 339 18.09 11.20 -10.64
CA ALA A 339 19.19 10.55 -9.92
C ALA A 339 18.65 9.54 -8.92
N GLY A 340 17.70 8.69 -9.31
CA GLY A 340 17.04 7.76 -8.39
C GLY A 340 17.97 6.75 -7.72
N HIS A 341 18.97 6.28 -8.46
CA HIS A 341 19.73 5.06 -8.15
C HIS A 341 21.26 5.27 -8.10
N ASP A 342 21.73 6.46 -8.43
CA ASP A 342 23.14 6.81 -8.57
C ASP A 342 23.51 8.08 -7.77
N ARG A 343 22.78 8.35 -6.68
CA ARG A 343 23.07 9.50 -5.79
C ARG A 343 24.39 9.32 -5.08
N SER A 344 25.11 10.44 -5.00
CA SER A 344 26.16 10.60 -4.00
C SER A 344 25.58 10.66 -2.59
N ASP A 345 26.42 10.43 -1.58
CA ASP A 345 26.01 10.51 -0.17
C ASP A 345 25.49 11.90 0.21
N ALA A 346 26.07 12.96 -0.37
CA ALA A 346 25.60 14.34 -0.17
C ALA A 346 24.18 14.54 -0.73
N GLU A 347 23.89 14.00 -1.91
CA GLU A 347 22.56 14.07 -2.52
C GLU A 347 21.52 13.24 -1.76
N ASN A 348 21.92 12.07 -1.22
CA ASN A 348 21.08 11.28 -0.33
C ASN A 348 20.72 12.06 0.94
N ALA A 349 21.69 12.73 1.57
CA ALA A 349 21.42 13.55 2.76
C ALA A 349 20.41 14.67 2.49
N ILE A 350 20.49 15.35 1.34
CA ILE A 350 19.52 16.38 0.94
C ILE A 350 18.12 15.79 0.75
N VAL A 351 18.03 14.60 0.12
CA VAL A 351 16.76 13.90 -0.10
C VAL A 351 16.15 13.45 1.22
N ASP A 352 16.94 12.88 2.12
CA ASP A 352 16.48 12.43 3.44
C ASP A 352 15.96 13.61 4.27
N ALA A 353 16.67 14.74 4.26
CA ALA A 353 16.21 15.98 4.90
C ALA A 353 14.87 16.47 4.29
N ALA A 354 14.72 16.40 2.97
CA ALA A 354 13.47 16.74 2.29
C ALA A 354 12.30 15.82 2.69
N VAL A 355 12.55 14.51 2.83
CA VAL A 355 11.55 13.53 3.27
C VAL A 355 11.14 13.79 4.71
N GLU A 356 12.10 13.98 5.61
CA GLU A 356 11.87 14.29 7.04
C GLU A 356 11.01 15.55 7.19
N GLN A 357 11.33 16.62 6.46
CA GLN A 357 10.56 17.86 6.48
C GLN A 357 9.14 17.67 5.96
N LEU A 358 8.94 16.93 4.87
CA LEU A 358 7.60 16.63 4.37
C LEU A 358 6.79 15.80 5.38
N ALA A 359 7.43 14.88 6.10
CA ALA A 359 6.81 14.12 7.17
C ALA A 359 6.43 15.02 8.36
N ALA A 360 7.33 15.92 8.78
CA ALA A 360 7.05 16.91 9.82
C ALA A 360 5.85 17.81 9.45
N HIS A 361 5.82 18.33 8.22
CA HIS A 361 4.72 19.15 7.74
C HIS A 361 3.38 18.38 7.71
N ARG A 362 3.41 17.07 7.40
CA ARG A 362 2.21 16.22 7.50
C ARG A 362 1.75 16.06 8.95
N ARG A 363 2.67 15.85 9.90
CA ARG A 363 2.36 15.75 11.34
C ARG A 363 1.70 17.04 11.84
N GLU A 364 2.23 18.20 11.48
CA GLU A 364 1.64 19.50 11.81
C GLU A 364 0.23 19.67 11.23
N GLN A 365 0.04 19.35 9.95
CA GLN A 365 -1.29 19.41 9.33
C GLN A 365 -2.29 18.46 9.99
N ALA A 366 -1.86 17.26 10.37
CA ALA A 366 -2.71 16.30 11.07
C ALA A 366 -3.10 16.80 12.46
N ALA A 367 -2.15 17.37 13.21
CA ALA A 367 -2.42 17.97 14.52
C ALA A 367 -3.38 19.16 14.42
N ALA A 368 -3.18 20.05 13.46
CA ALA A 368 -4.08 21.18 13.20
C ALA A 368 -5.49 20.70 12.80
N GLN A 369 -5.60 19.65 11.99
CA GLN A 369 -6.88 19.05 11.62
C GLN A 369 -7.56 18.39 12.82
N ALA A 370 -6.82 17.68 13.67
CA ALA A 370 -7.35 17.09 14.90
C ALA A 370 -7.88 18.17 15.86
N ALA A 371 -7.13 19.26 16.04
CA ALA A 371 -7.56 20.41 16.84
C ALA A 371 -8.82 21.07 16.26
N ALA A 372 -8.88 21.28 14.94
CA ALA A 372 -10.07 21.83 14.29
C ALA A 372 -11.30 20.90 14.43
N ARG A 373 -11.11 19.58 14.35
CA ARG A 373 -12.18 18.59 14.57
C ARG A 373 -12.66 18.61 16.01
N ALA A 374 -11.75 18.70 16.99
CA ALA A 374 -12.09 18.81 18.40
C ALA A 374 -12.90 20.08 18.67
N ALA A 375 -12.47 21.24 18.16
CA ALA A 375 -13.20 22.50 18.28
C ALA A 375 -14.60 22.41 17.64
N SER A 376 -14.72 21.85 16.43
CA SER A 376 -16.02 21.65 15.78
C SER A 376 -16.92 20.65 16.53
N GLY A 377 -16.33 19.64 17.18
CA GLY A 377 -17.02 18.73 18.10
C GLY A 377 -17.61 19.47 19.30
N ALA A 378 -16.80 20.30 19.97
CA ALA A 378 -17.22 21.10 21.12
C ALA A 378 -18.37 22.06 20.77
N TRP A 379 -18.30 22.76 19.62
CA TRP A 379 -19.38 23.61 19.14
C TRP A 379 -20.69 22.86 18.88
N ARG A 380 -20.63 21.66 18.28
CA ARG A 380 -21.82 20.82 18.07
C ARG A 380 -22.40 20.34 19.40
N ALA A 381 -21.55 19.96 20.34
CA ALA A 381 -21.98 19.60 21.69
C ALA A 381 -22.69 20.78 22.38
N ALA A 382 -22.17 22.00 22.29
CA ALA A 382 -22.82 23.20 22.81
C ALA A 382 -24.21 23.47 22.17
N GLY A 383 -24.34 23.29 20.86
CA GLY A 383 -25.64 23.36 20.17
C GLY A 383 -26.65 22.31 20.67
N ARG A 384 -26.18 21.09 20.98
CA ARG A 384 -27.01 20.04 21.59
C ARG A 384 -27.39 20.38 23.04
N VAL A 385 -26.48 20.95 23.84
CA VAL A 385 -26.78 21.46 25.20
C VAL A 385 -27.95 22.44 25.13
N HIS A 386 -27.89 23.42 24.23
CA HIS A 386 -28.97 24.40 24.05
C HIS A 386 -30.32 23.74 23.70
N THR A 387 -30.29 22.74 22.80
CA THR A 387 -31.48 22.01 22.37
C THR A 387 -32.10 21.19 23.51
N LEU A 388 -31.26 20.50 24.29
CA LEU A 388 -31.69 19.69 25.45
C LEU A 388 -32.25 20.58 26.57
N LEU A 389 -31.61 21.71 26.87
CA LEU A 389 -32.11 22.70 27.83
C LEU A 389 -33.47 23.25 27.41
N THR A 390 -33.63 23.60 26.13
CA THR A 390 -34.92 24.08 25.58
C THR A 390 -36.01 22.99 25.67
N THR A 391 -35.64 21.73 25.41
CA THR A 391 -36.57 20.60 25.51
C THR A 391 -37.01 20.36 26.95
N LEU A 392 -36.08 20.40 27.91
CA LEU A 392 -36.37 20.27 29.34
C LEU A 392 -37.23 21.43 29.85
N GLN A 393 -36.99 22.66 29.40
CA GLN A 393 -37.84 23.81 29.74
C GLN A 393 -39.26 23.66 29.23
N ARG A 394 -39.45 23.16 28.00
CA ARG A 394 -40.78 23.01 27.38
C ARG A 394 -41.57 21.81 27.86
N ARG A 395 -40.90 20.67 28.11
CA ARG A 395 -41.56 19.37 28.35
C ARG A 395 -41.25 18.78 29.72
N GLY A 396 -40.25 19.29 30.43
CA GLY A 396 -39.80 18.72 31.70
C GLY A 396 -40.77 18.93 32.85
N ILE A 397 -41.61 19.98 32.85
CA ILE A 397 -42.46 20.33 34.00
C ILE A 397 -43.65 19.37 34.21
N GLY A 398 -43.87 18.38 33.33
CA GLY A 398 -44.93 17.36 33.47
C GLY A 398 -44.53 15.92 33.12
N GLN A 399 -43.25 15.64 32.89
CA GLN A 399 -42.80 14.30 32.52
C GLN A 399 -42.57 13.37 33.71
N ARG A 400 -42.68 12.05 33.46
CA ARG A 400 -42.27 11.02 34.43
C ARG A 400 -40.80 11.23 34.81
N ARG A 401 -40.51 11.08 36.10
CA ARG A 401 -39.21 11.39 36.72
C ARG A 401 -38.03 10.62 36.09
N GLU A 402 -38.28 9.42 35.58
CA GLU A 402 -37.28 8.58 34.90
C GLU A 402 -36.87 9.14 33.54
N ALA A 403 -37.83 9.49 32.68
CA ALA A 403 -37.56 10.10 31.37
C ALA A 403 -36.84 11.45 31.51
N MET A 404 -37.18 12.22 32.54
CA MET A 404 -36.47 13.45 32.88
C MET A 404 -35.02 13.18 33.31
N ARG A 405 -34.78 12.11 34.09
CA ARG A 405 -33.44 11.74 34.54
C ARG A 405 -32.55 11.35 33.38
N ASP A 406 -33.04 10.58 32.41
CA ASP A 406 -32.27 10.17 31.22
C ASP A 406 -31.87 11.36 30.36
N LEU A 407 -32.80 12.30 30.13
CA LEU A 407 -32.54 13.54 29.39
C LEU A 407 -31.51 14.43 30.10
N VAL A 408 -31.56 14.52 31.43
CA VAL A 408 -30.58 15.30 32.20
C VAL A 408 -29.22 14.60 32.24
N GLN A 409 -29.15 13.27 32.30
CA GLN A 409 -27.87 12.54 32.17
C GLN A 409 -27.23 12.75 30.80
N GLU A 410 -28.04 12.74 29.73
CA GLU A 410 -27.54 13.06 28.39
C GLU A 410 -27.05 14.51 28.31
N LEU A 411 -27.79 15.47 28.87
CA LEU A 411 -27.39 16.87 28.95
C LEU A 411 -26.03 17.05 29.63
N VAL A 412 -25.79 16.37 30.77
CA VAL A 412 -24.51 16.45 31.49
C VAL A 412 -23.37 15.89 30.65
N ARG A 413 -23.55 14.71 30.04
CA ARG A 413 -22.53 14.11 29.18
C ARG A 413 -22.18 14.99 27.97
N VAL A 414 -23.18 15.64 27.38
CA VAL A 414 -22.97 16.51 26.22
C VAL A 414 -22.33 17.84 26.65
N ALA A 415 -22.65 18.36 27.83
CA ALA A 415 -21.99 19.54 28.39
C ALA A 415 -20.50 19.29 28.66
N GLU A 416 -20.13 18.11 29.18
CA GLU A 416 -18.71 17.72 29.34
C GLU A 416 -17.96 17.66 28.00
N GLN A 417 -18.64 17.34 26.90
CA GLN A 417 -18.05 17.33 25.55
C GLN A 417 -17.95 18.73 24.92
N ALA A 418 -18.76 19.67 25.40
CA ALA A 418 -18.77 21.06 24.95
C ALA A 418 -17.72 21.92 25.68
N ASP A 419 -17.37 21.52 26.91
CA ASP A 419 -16.33 22.13 27.74
C ASP A 419 -16.48 23.67 27.78
N ASP A 420 -15.45 24.44 27.39
CA ASP A 420 -15.44 25.92 27.35
C ASP A 420 -16.53 26.56 26.47
N CYS A 421 -17.24 25.79 25.64
CA CYS A 421 -18.33 26.30 24.81
C CYS A 421 -19.68 26.39 25.55
N VAL A 422 -19.76 25.94 26.81
CA VAL A 422 -20.95 26.10 27.66
C VAL A 422 -20.85 27.41 28.43
N ASP A 423 -21.78 28.33 28.19
CA ASP A 423 -21.75 29.62 28.89
C ASP A 423 -22.15 29.48 30.39
N PRO A 424 -21.73 30.42 31.26
CA PRO A 424 -22.03 30.34 32.70
C PRO A 424 -23.53 30.29 33.05
N ARG A 425 -24.41 30.83 32.19
CA ARG A 425 -25.86 30.79 32.38
C ARG A 425 -26.42 29.41 32.03
N GLN A 426 -25.94 28.80 30.95
CA GLN A 426 -26.25 27.41 30.60
C GLN A 426 -25.77 26.44 31.68
N GLN A 427 -24.57 26.66 32.22
CA GLN A 427 -24.05 25.86 33.33
C GLN A 427 -24.97 25.89 34.56
N LYS A 428 -25.42 27.08 34.97
CA LYS A 428 -26.41 27.23 36.05
C LYS A 428 -27.74 26.52 35.76
N GLN A 429 -28.19 26.53 34.50
CA GLN A 429 -29.40 25.81 34.09
C GLN A 429 -29.20 24.29 34.16
N ILE A 430 -28.05 23.79 33.70
CA ILE A 430 -27.68 22.38 33.81
C ILE A 430 -27.73 21.94 35.28
N ASP A 431 -27.11 22.70 36.17
CA ASP A 431 -27.07 22.37 37.60
C ASP A 431 -28.48 22.42 38.24
N THR A 432 -29.31 23.39 37.86
CA THR A 432 -30.73 23.42 38.28
C THR A 432 -31.48 22.15 37.86
N TRP A 433 -31.23 21.65 36.65
CA TRP A 433 -31.85 20.42 36.15
C TRP A 433 -31.28 19.15 36.80
N LYS A 434 -29.98 19.12 37.16
CA LYS A 434 -29.38 18.03 37.96
C LYS A 434 -30.07 17.87 39.31
N VAL A 435 -30.29 18.98 40.02
CA VAL A 435 -31.03 19.01 41.30
C VAL A 435 -32.45 18.47 41.11
N ARG A 436 -33.18 18.96 40.09
CA ARG A 436 -34.57 18.54 39.81
C ARG A 436 -34.70 17.07 39.45
N ALA A 437 -33.76 16.53 38.67
CA ALA A 437 -33.69 15.10 38.33
C ALA A 437 -33.25 14.22 39.52
N GLY A 438 -32.81 14.82 40.63
CA GLY A 438 -32.28 14.14 41.80
C GLY A 438 -30.93 13.47 41.54
N LEU A 439 -30.13 14.01 40.62
CA LEU A 439 -28.78 13.54 40.32
C LEU A 439 -27.72 14.06 41.31
N ASP A 440 -28.05 15.10 42.10
CA ASP A 440 -27.19 15.64 43.18
C ASP A 440 -27.43 14.98 44.55
N ARG A 441 -28.35 14.02 44.66
CA ARG A 441 -28.56 13.28 45.92
C ARG A 441 -27.63 12.07 45.95
N PRO A 442 -26.66 11.99 46.89
CA PRO A 442 -25.97 10.73 47.11
C PRO A 442 -27.00 9.65 47.45
N PRO A 443 -26.82 8.39 47.00
CA PRO A 443 -27.74 7.32 47.33
C PRO A 443 -27.90 7.24 48.86
N PRO A 444 -29.13 7.05 49.38
CA PRO A 444 -29.34 7.02 50.82
C PRO A 444 -28.45 5.95 51.44
N GLN A 445 -27.55 6.37 52.33
CA GLN A 445 -26.76 5.50 53.17
C GLN A 445 -27.72 4.67 54.04
N ALA A 446 -27.79 3.38 53.78
CA ALA A 446 -28.49 2.44 54.64
C ALA A 446 -27.80 2.45 56.02
N LYS A 447 -28.59 2.63 57.09
CA LYS A 447 -28.10 2.60 58.48
C LYS A 447 -27.50 1.23 58.83
N PRO A 448 -26.50 1.17 59.74
CA PRO A 448 -25.77 -0.04 60.08
C PRO A 448 -26.56 -0.92 61.06
N GLN A 449 -26.69 -2.22 60.79
CA GLN A 449 -27.04 -3.23 61.80
C GLN A 449 -25.76 -3.79 62.45
N PRO A 450 -25.77 -4.13 63.75
CA PRO A 450 -24.59 -4.61 64.46
C PRO A 450 -24.16 -5.99 63.99
N ALA A 451 -22.84 -6.15 63.84
CA ALA A 451 -22.17 -7.34 63.37
C ALA A 451 -22.00 -8.41 64.47
N ALA A 452 -22.11 -9.68 64.08
CA ALA A 452 -21.09 -10.71 64.33
C ALA A 452 -21.48 -12.01 63.59
N PRO A 453 -20.54 -12.92 63.32
CA PRO A 453 -19.40 -12.73 62.44
C PRO A 453 -19.43 -13.78 61.31
N HIS A 454 -18.81 -13.49 60.16
CA HIS A 454 -18.01 -14.43 59.35
C HIS A 454 -17.72 -13.78 58.00
N LEU A 455 -16.53 -13.17 57.95
CA LEU A 455 -15.56 -13.23 56.84
C LEU A 455 -16.12 -13.03 55.43
N SER A 456 -16.16 -11.74 55.11
CA SER A 456 -16.19 -11.12 53.79
C SER A 456 -15.19 -11.72 52.79
N ALA A 457 -15.59 -11.81 51.52
CA ALA A 457 -15.13 -10.86 50.50
C ALA A 457 -15.69 -11.20 49.10
N SER A 458 -16.93 -10.77 48.86
CA SER A 458 -17.47 -10.58 47.51
C SER A 458 -16.83 -9.32 46.90
N VAL A 459 -15.79 -9.52 46.08
CA VAL A 459 -14.94 -8.47 45.47
C VAL A 459 -15.66 -7.82 44.26
N PRO A 460 -15.37 -6.53 43.96
CA PRO A 460 -16.17 -5.67 43.10
C PRO A 460 -16.03 -6.01 41.62
N LYS A 461 -17.00 -5.57 40.80
CA LYS A 461 -16.87 -5.46 39.33
C LYS A 461 -15.76 -4.45 38.98
N ARG A 462 -14.52 -4.92 39.07
CA ARG A 462 -13.29 -4.33 38.53
C ARG A 462 -13.49 -4.17 37.03
N LYS A 463 -13.21 -2.99 36.48
CA LYS A 463 -12.74 -2.85 35.09
C LYS A 463 -11.72 -3.97 34.89
N THR A 464 -11.97 -4.89 33.95
CA THR A 464 -11.08 -6.02 33.69
C THR A 464 -9.73 -5.48 33.24
N LYS A 465 -8.82 -5.20 34.20
CA LYS A 465 -7.39 -5.10 33.94
C LYS A 465 -7.05 -6.45 33.29
N LYS A 466 -6.76 -6.42 31.98
CA LYS A 466 -6.30 -7.61 31.25
C LYS A 466 -5.19 -8.24 32.09
N ARG A 467 -5.36 -9.53 32.43
CA ARG A 467 -4.33 -10.26 33.19
C ARG A 467 -3.00 -10.12 32.45
N PRO A 468 -1.87 -9.90 33.14
CA PRO A 468 -0.56 -9.89 32.50
C PRO A 468 -0.40 -11.14 31.63
N LEU A 469 0.19 -11.00 30.44
CA LEU A 469 0.18 -12.08 29.43
C LEU A 469 0.88 -13.35 29.94
N HIS A 470 1.85 -13.22 30.85
CA HIS A 470 2.58 -14.35 31.42
C HIS A 470 1.71 -15.21 32.37
N GLU A 471 0.62 -14.66 32.92
CA GLU A 471 -0.37 -15.43 33.69
C GLU A 471 -1.35 -16.20 32.81
N GLN A 472 -1.56 -15.75 31.56
CA GLN A 472 -2.49 -16.39 30.61
C GLN A 472 -1.89 -17.64 29.97
N VAL A 473 -0.57 -17.79 30.04
CA VAL A 473 0.19 -18.90 29.47
C VAL A 473 0.93 -19.62 30.59
N GLY A 474 0.66 -20.90 30.82
CA GLY A 474 1.40 -21.66 31.84
C GLY A 474 2.91 -21.70 31.54
N ARG A 475 3.75 -21.62 32.59
CA ARG A 475 5.22 -21.52 32.52
C ARG A 475 5.89 -22.51 31.56
N ARG A 476 5.40 -23.76 31.51
CA ARG A 476 5.88 -24.81 30.57
C ARG A 476 5.71 -24.47 29.08
N SER A 477 4.91 -23.46 28.76
CA SER A 477 4.67 -23.02 27.38
C SER A 477 5.44 -21.76 27.00
N TRP A 478 6.04 -21.06 27.96
CA TRP A 478 6.76 -19.81 27.74
C TRP A 478 7.88 -19.92 26.72
N THR A 479 8.55 -21.08 26.67
CA THR A 479 9.69 -21.32 25.79
C THR A 479 9.34 -22.12 24.52
N LYS A 480 8.06 -22.39 24.23
CA LYS A 480 7.64 -23.26 23.11
C LYS A 480 7.84 -22.67 21.72
N THR A 481 7.93 -21.36 21.59
CA THR A 481 8.17 -20.61 20.35
C THR A 481 9.41 -19.73 20.53
N SER A 482 10.06 -19.29 19.45
CA SER A 482 11.12 -18.29 19.55
C SER A 482 10.54 -16.92 19.95
N CYS A 483 11.35 -16.11 20.63
CA CYS A 483 10.98 -14.75 20.99
C CYS A 483 11.24 -13.81 19.79
N PRO A 484 10.24 -13.09 19.26
CA PRO A 484 10.47 -12.16 18.15
C PRO A 484 11.21 -10.88 18.56
N ARG A 485 11.24 -10.56 19.87
CA ARG A 485 11.86 -9.34 20.39
C ARG A 485 13.36 -9.49 20.62
N CYS A 486 13.76 -10.44 21.45
CA CYS A 486 15.18 -10.69 21.76
C CYS A 486 15.78 -11.87 20.99
N LEU A 487 15.05 -12.44 20.01
CA LEU A 487 15.48 -13.57 19.17
C LEU A 487 15.84 -14.86 19.93
N ALA A 488 15.49 -14.96 21.22
CA ALA A 488 15.74 -16.15 22.02
C ALA A 488 15.10 -17.40 21.36
N PRO A 489 15.87 -18.47 21.11
CA PRO A 489 15.37 -19.64 20.41
C PRO A 489 14.38 -20.44 21.26
N LYS A 490 13.65 -21.36 20.61
CA LYS A 490 12.75 -22.30 21.28
C LYS A 490 13.52 -23.09 22.36
N GLY A 491 12.95 -23.20 23.55
CA GLY A 491 13.53 -23.88 24.70
C GLY A 491 14.41 -23.01 25.60
N ARG A 492 14.73 -21.77 25.21
CA ARG A 492 15.51 -20.82 26.02
C ARG A 492 14.64 -19.67 26.53
N ASP A 493 14.98 -19.14 27.71
CA ASP A 493 14.32 -17.97 28.29
C ASP A 493 14.69 -16.69 27.54
N CYS A 494 13.90 -15.62 27.73
CA CYS A 494 14.17 -14.34 27.08
C CYS A 494 15.33 -13.64 27.80
N LEU A 495 16.16 -12.91 27.07
CA LEU A 495 17.19 -12.04 27.64
C LEU A 495 16.66 -10.61 27.80
N ASN A 496 17.16 -9.85 28.78
CA ASN A 496 16.91 -8.40 28.89
C ASN A 496 17.47 -7.68 27.65
N ASP A 497 16.68 -6.77 27.07
CA ASP A 497 16.99 -5.98 25.86
C ASP A 497 17.02 -4.48 26.20
N ASP A 498 17.19 -4.17 27.49
CA ASP A 498 16.93 -2.86 28.08
C ASP A 498 18.15 -1.92 27.91
N GLY A 499 19.15 -2.32 27.12
CA GLY A 499 20.37 -1.54 26.87
C GLY A 499 21.31 -1.38 28.06
N VAL A 500 21.00 -1.98 29.22
CA VAL A 500 21.81 -1.90 30.45
C VAL A 500 22.17 -3.31 30.93
N GLY A 501 23.42 -3.73 30.69
CA GLY A 501 24.01 -4.94 31.28
C GLY A 501 24.02 -6.19 30.38
N LYS A 502 24.93 -7.13 30.71
CA LYS A 502 25.17 -8.37 29.96
C LYS A 502 23.95 -9.31 30.03
N GLY A 503 23.02 -9.20 29.10
CA GLY A 503 22.10 -10.27 28.66
C GLY A 503 21.60 -11.23 29.73
N GLU A 504 21.18 -10.73 30.89
CA GLU A 504 20.67 -11.58 31.97
C GLU A 504 19.31 -12.17 31.59
N GLU A 505 19.07 -13.42 31.98
CA GLU A 505 17.81 -14.12 31.71
C GLU A 505 16.66 -13.44 32.46
N ARG A 506 15.60 -13.09 31.72
CA ARG A 506 14.40 -12.49 32.29
C ARG A 506 13.63 -13.53 33.08
N GLN A 507 13.13 -13.12 34.23
CA GLN A 507 12.19 -13.91 35.02
C GLN A 507 10.87 -14.18 34.26
N PHE A 508 10.50 -13.28 33.34
CA PHE A 508 9.29 -13.38 32.52
C PHE A 508 9.61 -13.20 31.03
N PRO A 509 8.98 -13.99 30.13
CA PRO A 509 9.15 -13.82 28.70
C PRO A 509 8.61 -12.46 28.23
N HIS A 510 9.11 -12.00 27.10
CA HIS A 510 8.53 -10.87 26.38
C HIS A 510 7.05 -11.12 26.03
N ASP A 511 6.23 -10.08 26.18
CA ASP A 511 4.79 -10.13 25.90
C ASP A 511 4.49 -10.55 24.46
N GLU A 512 5.34 -10.15 23.51
CA GLU A 512 5.26 -10.51 22.10
C GLU A 512 5.40 -12.04 21.88
N ARG A 513 6.25 -12.71 22.68
CA ARG A 513 6.38 -14.18 22.66
C ARG A 513 5.12 -14.85 23.20
N LEU A 514 4.52 -14.29 24.24
CA LEU A 514 3.32 -14.83 24.90
C LEU A 514 2.07 -14.65 24.04
N GLN A 515 1.95 -13.53 23.32
CA GLN A 515 0.86 -13.30 22.37
C GLN A 515 0.84 -14.33 21.24
N LEU A 516 2.00 -14.73 20.72
CA LEU A 516 2.09 -15.80 19.72
C LEU A 516 1.49 -17.12 20.24
N ILE A 517 1.82 -17.51 21.47
CA ILE A 517 1.31 -18.74 22.09
C ILE A 517 -0.21 -18.65 22.30
N ILE A 518 -0.73 -17.49 22.70
CA ILE A 518 -2.17 -17.27 22.88
C ILE A 518 -2.89 -17.34 21.52
N SER A 519 -2.35 -16.69 20.49
CA SER A 519 -2.94 -16.69 19.15
C SER A 519 -2.99 -18.10 18.53
N GLU A 520 -1.93 -18.90 18.73
CA GLU A 520 -1.89 -20.29 18.27
C GLU A 520 -2.97 -21.14 18.97
N ARG A 521 -3.14 -20.97 20.29
CA ARG A 521 -4.20 -21.67 21.04
C ARG A 521 -5.60 -21.28 20.59
N SER A 522 -5.86 -19.99 20.36
CA SER A 522 -7.15 -19.51 19.87
C SER A 522 -7.45 -20.07 18.47
N SER A 523 -6.47 -20.08 17.57
CA SER A 523 -6.63 -20.65 16.22
C SER A 523 -6.95 -22.16 16.24
N ARG A 524 -6.36 -22.92 17.19
CA ARG A 524 -6.68 -24.34 17.38
C ARG A 524 -8.06 -24.56 17.99
N ALA A 525 -8.53 -23.67 18.85
CA ALA A 525 -9.86 -23.72 19.44
C ALA A 525 -10.95 -23.42 18.39
N GLU A 526 -10.71 -22.44 17.50
CA GLU A 526 -11.63 -22.11 16.39
C GLU A 526 -11.80 -23.30 15.44
N ARG A 527 -10.70 -24.01 15.13
CA ARG A 527 -10.71 -25.21 14.27
C ARG A 527 -11.44 -26.42 14.87
N ARG A 528 -11.72 -26.42 16.18
CA ARG A 528 -12.37 -27.53 16.89
C ARG A 528 -13.88 -27.34 17.10
N LYS A 529 -14.47 -26.20 16.72
CA LYS A 529 -15.92 -26.00 16.81
C LYS A 529 -16.62 -26.77 15.66
N PRO A 530 -17.48 -27.76 15.94
CA PRO A 530 -18.27 -28.41 14.90
C PRO A 530 -19.36 -27.46 14.39
N GLY A 531 -19.42 -27.26 13.07
CA GLY A 531 -20.47 -26.47 12.41
C GLY A 531 -21.84 -27.17 12.38
N PRO A 532 -22.91 -26.47 11.98
CA PRO A 532 -24.27 -27.02 11.95
C PRO A 532 -24.40 -28.14 10.90
N ARG A 533 -25.09 -29.21 11.28
CA ARG A 533 -25.27 -30.45 10.51
C ARG A 533 -26.14 -30.25 9.26
N SER A 534 -25.59 -30.57 8.10
CA SER A 534 -26.34 -30.88 6.87
C SER A 534 -26.23 -32.39 6.59
N ARG A 535 -27.36 -33.06 6.35
CA ARG A 535 -27.46 -34.52 6.09
C ARG A 535 -26.81 -34.91 4.75
N PRO A 536 -26.20 -36.11 4.61
CA PRO A 536 -25.44 -36.50 3.43
C PRO A 536 -26.28 -37.29 2.42
N ALA A 537 -25.97 -37.13 1.13
CA ALA A 537 -26.34 -38.05 0.06
C ALA A 537 -25.08 -38.75 -0.48
N SER A 538 -25.16 -40.08 -0.53
CA SER A 538 -24.45 -41.04 -1.39
C SER A 538 -22.92 -40.96 -1.57
N SER A 539 -22.23 -41.76 -0.74
CA SER A 539 -21.22 -42.77 -1.09
C SER A 539 -20.51 -42.74 -2.45
N SER A 540 -19.19 -42.45 -2.40
CA SER A 540 -18.14 -43.09 -3.20
C SER A 540 -16.77 -42.97 -2.48
N PRO A 541 -15.82 -43.90 -2.69
CA PRO A 541 -14.83 -44.29 -1.69
C PRO A 541 -13.62 -43.34 -1.61
N VAL A 542 -13.22 -43.06 -0.36
CA VAL A 542 -12.06 -42.24 0.02
C VAL A 542 -10.75 -43.02 -0.17
N PRO A 543 -9.72 -42.48 -0.86
CA PRO A 543 -8.37 -43.00 -0.78
C PRO A 543 -7.70 -42.55 0.52
N ARG A 544 -7.07 -43.52 1.19
CA ARG A 544 -6.33 -43.37 2.45
C ARG A 544 -5.26 -42.27 2.38
N SER A 545 -5.28 -41.39 3.37
CA SER A 545 -4.29 -40.34 3.62
C SER A 545 -2.87 -40.93 3.74
N ARG A 546 -1.97 -40.50 2.85
CA ARG A 546 -0.52 -40.71 2.99
C ARG A 546 0.05 -39.80 4.08
N PRO A 547 1.05 -40.24 4.86
CA PRO A 547 1.77 -39.34 5.78
C PRO A 547 2.55 -38.28 4.98
N GLU A 548 2.61 -37.06 5.51
CA GLU A 548 3.41 -35.95 4.97
C GLU A 548 4.88 -36.37 4.79
N PRO A 549 5.51 -36.09 3.63
CA PRO A 549 6.93 -36.34 3.47
C PRO A 549 7.74 -35.29 4.26
N PRO A 550 8.88 -35.68 4.85
CA PRO A 550 9.79 -34.70 5.45
C PRO A 550 10.28 -33.73 4.37
N SER A 551 10.50 -32.48 4.77
CA SER A 551 11.00 -31.41 3.91
C SER A 551 12.19 -31.89 3.07
N PRO A 552 12.18 -31.69 1.74
CA PRO A 552 13.23 -32.22 0.89
C PRO A 552 14.59 -31.59 1.25
N LEU A 553 15.57 -32.44 1.52
CA LEU A 553 16.98 -32.06 1.64
C LEU A 553 17.51 -31.73 0.23
N TRP A 554 17.39 -30.47 -0.18
CA TRP A 554 17.94 -29.96 -1.43
C TRP A 554 19.47 -30.12 -1.45
N ARG A 555 20.00 -30.64 -2.56
CA ARG A 555 21.42 -30.85 -2.84
C ARG A 555 21.83 -30.00 -4.04
N VAL A 556 23.14 -29.78 -4.24
CA VAL A 556 23.70 -28.99 -5.37
C VAL A 556 23.20 -29.46 -6.74
N LYS A 557 22.91 -30.75 -6.90
CA LYS A 557 22.36 -31.30 -8.16
C LYS A 557 20.91 -30.87 -8.42
N ASP A 558 20.19 -30.36 -7.43
CA ASP A 558 18.79 -29.98 -7.55
C ASP A 558 18.59 -28.56 -8.09
N VAL A 559 19.68 -27.83 -8.36
CA VAL A 559 19.68 -26.57 -9.14
C VAL A 559 20.31 -26.80 -10.50
N SER A 560 19.84 -26.09 -11.53
CA SER A 560 20.43 -26.15 -12.87
C SER A 560 21.85 -25.57 -12.87
N CYS A 561 22.74 -26.15 -13.68
CA CYS A 561 24.11 -25.68 -13.83
C CYS A 561 24.16 -24.49 -14.80
N PRO A 562 24.61 -23.29 -14.37
CA PRO A 562 24.73 -22.14 -15.26
C PRO A 562 25.89 -22.28 -16.25
N GLU A 563 26.85 -23.17 -15.98
CA GLU A 563 28.06 -23.34 -16.79
C GLU A 563 27.86 -24.34 -17.95
N CYS A 564 27.27 -25.50 -17.68
CA CYS A 564 27.00 -26.51 -18.72
C CYS A 564 25.52 -26.67 -19.09
N GLY A 565 24.61 -25.92 -18.46
CA GLY A 565 23.17 -25.94 -18.78
C GLY A 565 22.40 -27.19 -18.34
N VAL A 566 23.06 -28.13 -17.65
CA VAL A 566 22.43 -29.36 -17.16
C VAL A 566 21.29 -29.05 -16.18
N ARG A 567 20.12 -29.67 -16.39
CA ARG A 567 18.89 -29.48 -15.60
C ARG A 567 19.04 -29.97 -14.16
N SER A 568 18.18 -29.49 -13.28
CA SER A 568 18.03 -30.00 -11.91
C SER A 568 17.79 -31.51 -11.91
N GLY A 569 18.43 -32.22 -10.97
CA GLY A 569 18.41 -33.67 -10.84
C GLY A 569 19.56 -34.40 -11.56
N SER A 570 20.13 -33.82 -12.63
CA SER A 570 21.19 -34.45 -13.44
C SER A 570 22.60 -33.98 -13.05
N ARG A 571 23.62 -34.85 -13.14
CA ARG A 571 25.02 -34.52 -12.82
C ARG A 571 25.68 -33.75 -13.96
N CYS A 572 26.61 -32.85 -13.63
CA CYS A 572 27.48 -32.25 -14.65
C CYS A 572 28.47 -33.32 -15.13
N GLU A 573 28.69 -33.41 -16.44
CA GLU A 573 29.80 -34.16 -17.00
C GLU A 573 31.07 -33.30 -16.84
N THR A 574 31.82 -33.56 -15.78
CA THR A 574 33.16 -33.02 -15.57
C THR A 574 34.14 -34.18 -15.49
N PRO A 575 35.42 -33.98 -15.86
CA PRO A 575 36.43 -35.05 -15.81
C PRO A 575 36.54 -35.72 -14.44
N ASP A 576 36.29 -34.97 -13.36
CA ASP A 576 36.42 -35.45 -11.98
C ASP A 576 35.08 -35.88 -11.35
N GLY A 577 33.98 -35.90 -12.11
CA GLY A 577 32.64 -36.26 -11.64
C GLY A 577 32.02 -35.30 -10.62
N ARG A 578 32.64 -34.13 -10.39
CA ARG A 578 32.19 -33.08 -9.47
C ARG A 578 31.30 -32.06 -10.19
N PRO A 579 30.29 -31.46 -9.53
CA PRO A 579 29.53 -30.37 -10.14
C PRO A 579 30.44 -29.17 -10.39
N HIS A 580 30.28 -28.52 -11.53
CA HIS A 580 30.91 -27.24 -11.86
C HIS A 580 30.80 -26.23 -10.70
N GLN A 581 31.87 -25.47 -10.45
CA GLN A 581 31.93 -24.51 -9.34
C GLN A 581 30.82 -23.46 -9.45
N ALA A 582 30.47 -23.04 -10.67
CA ALA A 582 29.36 -22.12 -10.89
C ALA A 582 28.01 -22.67 -10.41
N ARG A 583 27.78 -23.99 -10.51
CA ARG A 583 26.57 -24.66 -9.98
C ARG A 583 26.55 -24.67 -8.46
N VAL A 584 27.70 -24.89 -7.82
CA VAL A 584 27.84 -24.84 -6.36
C VAL A 584 27.58 -23.43 -5.85
N THR A 585 28.17 -22.42 -6.49
CA THR A 585 27.95 -21.00 -6.14
C THR A 585 26.49 -20.60 -6.35
N TRP A 586 25.87 -21.06 -7.43
CA TRP A 586 24.44 -20.84 -7.69
C TRP A 586 23.54 -21.48 -6.63
N PHE A 587 23.86 -22.71 -6.21
CA PHE A 587 23.16 -23.39 -5.11
C PHE A 587 23.26 -22.61 -3.80
N LYS A 588 24.47 -22.16 -3.42
CA LYS A 588 24.70 -21.39 -2.19
C LYS A 588 24.01 -20.02 -2.19
N ARG A 589 23.92 -19.34 -3.35
CA ARG A 589 23.15 -18.09 -3.48
C ARG A 589 21.65 -18.31 -3.35
N ARG A 590 21.14 -19.44 -3.87
CA ARG A 590 19.71 -19.77 -3.82
C ARG A 590 19.27 -20.32 -2.46
N PHE A 591 20.17 -20.95 -1.72
CA PHE A 591 19.92 -21.53 -0.40
C PHE A 591 21.02 -21.11 0.61
N PRO A 592 21.06 -19.85 1.05
CA PRO A 592 22.16 -19.29 1.85
C PRO A 592 22.29 -19.85 3.28
N SER A 593 21.33 -20.65 3.73
CA SER A 593 21.28 -21.29 5.05
C SER A 593 21.71 -22.77 5.04
N ARG A 594 22.39 -23.25 3.99
CA ARG A 594 22.91 -24.63 3.87
C ARG A 594 24.31 -24.75 3.27
#